data_AF-A0A4Q3E261-F1
#
_entry.id   AF-A0A4Q3E261-F1
#
_cell.length_a   1.000
_cell.length_b   1.000
_cell.length_c   1.000
_cell.angle_alpha   90.00
_cell.angle_beta   90.00
_cell.angle_gamma   90.00
#
_symmetry.space_group_name_H-M   'P 1'
#
loop_
_entity.id
_entity.type
_entity.pdbx_description
1 polymer ?
#
loop_
_entity_poly.entity_id
_entity_poly.type
_entity_poly.pdbx_seq_one_letter_code
_entity_poly.pdbx_strand_id
1 'polypeptide(L)'
;MKKSFFAVIIIIFIVLNGVFYWLKINQPQFSYNVLMTGNVVMAALSLISYVLITRKIDARPAAFVNGVYGSSFLKLFVCMISILTYAMVNKPHVHKPSLFALLGIYAVYSAAETIILSKMARNVK
;
A
#
# COMPACT_ATOMS: atom_id res chain seq x y z
N MET A 1 9.74 -16.07 9.86
CA MET A 1 9.42 -15.43 8.56
C MET A 1 8.23 -14.44 8.62
N LYS A 2 7.12 -14.73 9.31
CA LYS A 2 6.01 -13.77 9.59
C LYS A 2 6.48 -12.42 10.16
N LYS A 3 7.46 -12.45 11.07
CA LYS A 3 8.02 -11.25 11.71
C LYS A 3 8.68 -10.27 10.73
N SER A 4 9.30 -10.77 9.65
CA SER A 4 10.01 -9.91 8.69
C SER A 4 9.04 -9.13 7.81
N PHE A 5 7.91 -9.73 7.43
CA PHE A 5 6.88 -9.05 6.64
C PHE A 5 6.17 -7.97 7.45
N PHE A 6 5.76 -8.30 8.68
CA PHE A 6 5.19 -7.33 9.62
C PHE A 6 6.17 -6.20 9.93
N ALA A 7 7.46 -6.51 10.16
CA ALA A 7 8.48 -5.49 10.40
C ALA A 7 8.62 -4.54 9.20
N VAL A 8 8.65 -5.05 7.96
CA VAL A 8 8.75 -4.19 6.77
C VAL A 8 7.50 -3.30 6.60
N ILE A 9 6.29 -3.83 6.80
CA ILE A 9 5.06 -3.02 6.77
C ILE A 9 5.10 -1.94 7.85
N ILE A 10 5.50 -2.28 9.07
CA ILE A 10 5.58 -1.33 10.18
C ILE A 10 6.63 -0.26 9.89
N ILE A 11 7.80 -0.63 9.36
CA ILE A 11 8.84 0.32 8.96
C ILE A 11 8.32 1.26 7.87
N ILE A 12 7.69 0.73 6.82
CA ILE A 12 7.10 1.53 5.74
C ILE A 12 6.03 2.46 6.31
N PHE A 13 5.19 1.98 7.21
CA PHE A 13 4.15 2.77 7.87
C PHE A 13 4.74 3.92 8.70
N ILE A 14 5.81 3.66 9.47
CA ILE A 14 6.51 4.68 10.28
C ILE A 14 7.18 5.72 9.37
N VAL A 15 7.89 5.26 8.33
CA VAL A 15 8.58 6.16 7.37
C VAL A 15 7.56 7.05 6.66
N LEU A 16 6.46 6.48 6.17
CA LEU A 16 5.39 7.24 5.51
C LEU A 16 4.71 8.23 6.46
N ASN A 17 4.48 7.84 7.72
CA ASN A 17 3.97 8.77 8.75
C ASN A 17 4.92 9.95 8.96
N GLY A 18 6.23 9.69 9.04
CA GLY A 18 7.24 10.75 9.14
C GLY A 18 7.22 11.69 7.94
N VAL A 19 7.12 11.13 6.73
CA VAL A 19 6.99 11.92 5.49
C VAL A 19 5.71 12.76 5.50
N PHE A 20 4.57 12.22 5.93
CA PHE A 20 3.32 13.00 6.00
C PHE A 20 3.36 14.09 7.07
N TYR A 21 4.02 13.84 8.20
CA TYR A 21 4.20 14.83 9.25
C TYR A 21 5.09 15.98 8.75
N TRP A 22 6.17 15.66 8.03
CA TRP A 22 7.02 16.67 7.38
C TRP A 22 6.27 17.44 6.29
N LEU A 23 5.44 16.76 5.49
CA LEU A 23 4.57 17.39 4.49
C LEU A 23 3.53 18.32 5.13
N LYS A 24 2.94 17.93 6.27
CA LYS A 24 1.96 18.74 7.00
C LYS A 24 2.55 20.07 7.45
N ILE A 25 3.81 20.07 7.91
CA ILE A 25 4.50 21.28 8.39
C ILE A 25 4.90 22.19 7.23
N ASN A 26 5.46 21.64 6.16
CA ASN A 26 6.02 22.44 5.07
C ASN A 26 4.99 22.83 4.01
N GLN A 27 3.89 22.09 3.87
CA GLN A 27 2.91 22.26 2.81
C GLN A 27 1.49 22.01 3.34
N PRO A 28 0.86 23.00 4.01
CA PRO A 28 -0.51 22.89 4.53
C PRO A 28 -1.58 22.68 3.44
N GLN A 29 -1.19 22.84 2.17
CA GLN A 29 -1.95 22.53 0.97
C GLN A 29 -2.25 21.02 0.81
N PHE A 30 -1.47 20.14 1.46
CA PHE A 30 -1.73 18.71 1.45
C PHE A 30 -2.80 18.34 2.48
N SER A 31 -3.82 17.61 2.03
CA SER A 31 -4.84 17.07 2.92
C SER A 31 -4.28 15.88 3.71
N TYR A 32 -3.70 16.17 4.87
CA TYR A 32 -3.16 15.18 5.80
C TYR A 32 -4.12 14.01 6.06
N ASN A 33 -5.41 14.30 6.21
CA ASN A 33 -6.44 13.27 6.40
C ASN A 33 -6.45 12.26 5.25
N VAL A 34 -6.32 12.70 4.01
CA VAL A 34 -6.40 11.81 2.83
C VAL A 34 -5.16 10.92 2.75
N LEU A 35 -3.97 11.48 2.98
CA LEU A 35 -2.71 10.72 2.97
C LEU A 35 -2.68 9.71 4.13
N MET A 36 -3.15 10.11 5.31
CA MET A 36 -3.24 9.22 6.46
C MET A 36 -4.22 8.08 6.23
N THR A 37 -5.43 8.37 5.75
CA THR A 37 -6.42 7.33 5.46
C THR A 37 -5.91 6.38 4.37
N GLY A 38 -5.26 6.90 3.32
CA GLY A 38 -4.64 6.06 2.29
C GLY A 38 -3.57 5.12 2.85
N ASN A 39 -2.71 5.60 3.74
CA ASN A 39 -1.67 4.78 4.36
C ASN A 39 -2.24 3.70 5.29
N VAL A 40 -3.24 4.04 6.11
CA VAL A 40 -3.93 3.07 6.99
C VAL A 40 -4.59 1.97 6.15
N VAL A 41 -5.30 2.35 5.08
CA VAL A 41 -5.96 1.38 4.20
C VAL A 41 -4.94 0.50 3.47
N MET A 42 -3.82 1.05 2.98
CA MET A 42 -2.76 0.27 2.34
C MET A 42 -2.07 -0.70 3.30
N ALA A 43 -1.86 -0.30 4.56
CA ALA A 43 -1.34 -1.18 5.59
C ALA A 43 -2.31 -2.35 5.89
N ALA A 44 -3.61 -2.05 6.02
CA ALA A 44 -4.64 -3.06 6.23
C ALA A 44 -4.74 -4.04 5.04
N LEU A 45 -4.72 -3.53 3.81
CA LEU A 45 -4.73 -4.37 2.61
C LEU A 45 -3.50 -5.27 2.52
N SER A 46 -2.32 -4.76 2.88
CA SER A 46 -1.09 -5.56 2.87
C SER A 46 -1.12 -6.68 3.93
N LEU A 47 -1.75 -6.45 5.08
CA LEU A 47 -2.01 -7.49 6.08
C LEU A 47 -2.96 -8.57 5.57
N ILE A 48 -4.09 -8.17 4.96
CA ILE A 48 -5.05 -9.12 4.39
C ILE A 48 -4.39 -9.96 3.30
N SER A 49 -3.62 -9.32 2.43
CA SER A 49 -2.89 -9.95 1.34
C SER A 49 -1.92 -11.00 1.85
N TYR A 50 -1.17 -10.67 2.90
CA TYR A 50 -0.28 -11.62 3.56
C TYR A 50 -1.00 -12.87 4.05
N VAL A 51 -2.12 -12.70 4.75
CA VAL A 51 -2.90 -13.84 5.26
C VAL A 51 -3.45 -14.69 4.12
N LEU A 52 -3.97 -14.06 3.07
CA LEU A 52 -4.54 -14.73 1.92
C LEU A 52 -3.47 -15.55 1.16
N ILE A 53 -2.30 -14.97 0.95
CA ILE A 53 -1.22 -15.57 0.15
C ILE A 53 -0.48 -16.65 0.94
N THR A 54 -0.23 -16.42 2.23
CA THR A 54 0.43 -17.42 3.10
C THR A 54 -0.42 -18.69 3.22
N ARG A 55 -1.75 -18.57 3.26
CA ARG A 55 -2.66 -19.74 3.27
C ARG A 55 -2.69 -20.53 1.96
N LYS A 56 -2.31 -19.90 0.84
CA LYS A 56 -2.34 -20.52 -0.50
C LYS A 56 -0.99 -21.06 -0.96
N ILE A 57 0.07 -20.87 -0.17
CA ILE A 57 1.44 -21.23 -0.56
C ILE A 57 1.64 -22.75 -0.68
N ASP A 58 0.95 -23.54 0.15
CA ASP A 58 1.06 -25.00 0.17
C ASP A 58 0.15 -25.70 -0.86
N ALA A 59 -0.82 -24.99 -1.43
CA ALA A 59 -1.90 -25.60 -2.19
C ALA A 59 -1.57 -25.83 -3.67
N ARG A 60 -0.83 -24.91 -4.33
CA ARG A 60 -0.33 -24.97 -5.73
C ARG A 60 0.38 -23.66 -6.13
N PRO A 61 1.42 -23.68 -6.97
CA PRO A 61 2.10 -22.47 -7.47
C PRO A 61 1.17 -21.48 -8.18
N ALA A 62 0.19 -21.98 -8.95
CA ALA A 62 -0.79 -21.14 -9.65
C ALA A 62 -1.71 -20.37 -8.69
N ALA A 63 -2.05 -20.95 -7.53
CA ALA A 63 -2.91 -20.33 -6.54
C ALA A 63 -2.18 -19.19 -5.78
N PHE A 64 -0.87 -19.31 -5.59
CA PHE A 64 -0.02 -18.25 -5.06
C PHE A 64 -0.01 -17.05 -6.00
N VAL A 65 0.30 -17.26 -7.29
CA VAL A 65 0.39 -16.19 -8.30
C VAL A 65 -0.94 -15.43 -8.42
N ASN A 66 -2.06 -16.13 -8.47
CA ASN A 66 -3.39 -15.51 -8.50
C ASN A 66 -3.69 -14.69 -7.24
N GLY A 67 -3.18 -15.10 -6.07
CA GLY A 67 -3.29 -14.34 -4.82
C GLY A 67 -2.50 -13.03 -4.85
N VAL A 68 -1.28 -13.04 -5.41
CA VAL A 68 -0.44 -11.84 -5.58
C VAL A 68 -1.09 -10.84 -6.54
N TYR A 69 -1.58 -11.33 -7.68
CA TYR A 69 -2.28 -10.47 -8.65
C TYR A 69 -3.57 -9.89 -8.06
N GLY A 70 -4.38 -10.70 -7.39
CA GLY A 70 -5.62 -10.23 -6.75
C GLY A 70 -5.37 -9.16 -5.68
N SER A 71 -4.34 -9.34 -4.85
CA SER A 71 -3.92 -8.34 -3.86
C SER A 71 -3.49 -7.02 -4.52
N SER A 72 -2.61 -7.09 -5.51
CA SER A 72 -2.06 -5.92 -6.21
C SER A 72 -3.18 -5.13 -6.91
N PHE A 73 -4.13 -5.84 -7.50
CA PHE A 73 -5.29 -5.25 -8.17
C PHE A 73 -6.25 -4.58 -7.18
N LEU A 74 -6.53 -5.22 -6.04
CA LEU A 74 -7.36 -4.64 -4.98
C LEU A 74 -6.76 -3.34 -4.45
N LYS A 75 -5.45 -3.30 -4.20
CA LYS A 75 -4.74 -2.09 -3.77
C LYS A 75 -4.81 -0.98 -4.81
N LEU A 76 -4.64 -1.32 -6.09
CA LEU A 76 -4.75 -0.35 -7.17
C LEU A 76 -6.16 0.26 -7.24
N PHE A 77 -7.21 -0.58 -7.10
CA PHE A 77 -8.59 -0.12 -7.03
C PHE A 77 -8.83 0.84 -5.86
N VAL A 78 -8.33 0.51 -4.68
CA VAL A 78 -8.45 1.38 -3.50
C VAL A 78 -7.67 2.68 -3.65
N CYS A 79 -6.48 2.64 -4.25
CA CYS A 79 -5.73 3.85 -4.57
C CYS A 79 -6.52 4.75 -5.53
N MET A 80 -7.12 4.16 -6.57
CA MET A 80 -7.92 4.86 -7.56
C MET A 80 -9.16 5.51 -6.93
N ILE A 81 -9.89 4.78 -6.07
CA ILE A 81 -11.03 5.31 -5.32
C ILE A 81 -10.58 6.48 -4.44
N SER A 82 -9.46 6.35 -3.72
CA SER A 82 -8.94 7.40 -2.84
C SER A 82 -8.58 8.68 -3.60
N ILE A 83 -7.97 8.54 -4.78
CA ILE A 83 -7.67 9.64 -5.70
C ILE A 83 -8.96 10.29 -6.22
N LEU A 84 -9.96 9.49 -6.61
CA LEU A 84 -11.25 9.99 -7.09
C LEU A 84 -12.00 10.75 -6.00
N THR A 85 -12.07 10.21 -4.79
CA THR A 85 -12.68 10.88 -3.63
C THR A 85 -11.98 12.20 -3.34
N TYR A 86 -10.64 12.23 -3.39
CA TYR A 86 -9.87 13.47 -3.19
C TYR A 86 -10.20 14.53 -4.26
N ALA A 87 -10.20 14.14 -5.53
CA ALA A 87 -10.48 15.03 -6.66
C ALA A 87 -11.92 15.56 -6.62
N MET A 88 -12.89 14.74 -6.17
CA MET A 88 -14.29 15.15 -6.07
C MET A 88 -14.56 16.10 -4.91
N VAL A 89 -13.88 15.93 -3.77
CA VAL A 89 -14.06 16.80 -2.59
C VAL A 89 -13.33 18.14 -2.77
N ASN A 90 -12.19 18.16 -3.47
CA ASN A 90 -11.37 19.36 -3.66
C ASN A 90 -11.45 19.95 -5.07
N LYS A 91 -12.58 19.74 -5.78
CA LYS A 91 -12.79 20.12 -7.19
C LYS A 91 -12.23 21.48 -7.63
N PRO A 92 -12.34 22.59 -6.86
CA PRO A 92 -11.80 23.87 -7.31
C PRO A 92 -10.27 24.02 -7.14
N HIS A 93 -9.61 23.24 -6.27
CA HIS A 93 -8.18 23.37 -5.95
C HIS A 93 -7.52 21.99 -5.76
N VAL A 94 -7.46 21.19 -6.82
CA VAL A 94 -6.82 19.88 -6.79
C VAL A 94 -5.29 20.07 -6.74
N HIS A 95 -4.67 19.79 -5.60
CA HIS A 95 -3.22 19.76 -5.48
C HIS A 95 -2.66 18.51 -6.17
N LYS A 96 -2.14 18.70 -7.39
CA LYS A 96 -1.43 17.66 -8.16
C LYS A 96 -0.37 16.91 -7.34
N PRO A 97 0.40 17.56 -6.44
CA PRO A 97 1.37 16.85 -5.60
C PRO A 97 0.74 15.82 -4.65
N SER A 98 -0.46 16.07 -4.11
CA SER A 98 -1.18 15.14 -3.23
C SER A 98 -1.57 13.86 -3.95
N LEU A 99 -1.98 13.97 -5.22
CA LEU A 99 -2.30 12.83 -6.08
C LEU A 99 -1.05 11.96 -6.34
N PHE A 100 0.08 12.59 -6.61
CA PHE A 100 1.36 11.90 -6.77
C PHE A 100 1.82 11.23 -5.47
N ALA A 101 1.57 11.86 -4.32
CA ALA A 101 1.87 11.25 -3.02
C ALA A 101 1.04 9.97 -2.79
N LEU A 102 -0.27 9.98 -3.10
CA LEU A 102 -1.13 8.78 -3.04
C LEU A 102 -0.60 7.63 -3.91
N LEU A 103 -0.22 7.94 -5.16
CA LEU A 103 0.41 6.97 -6.06
C LEU A 103 1.75 6.47 -5.53
N GLY A 104 2.55 7.35 -4.93
CA GLY A 104 3.81 6.99 -4.29
C GLY A 104 3.61 6.01 -3.13
N ILE A 105 2.62 6.24 -2.27
CA ILE A 105 2.25 5.32 -1.18
C ILE A 105 1.91 3.94 -1.75
N TYR A 106 1.05 3.89 -2.78
CA TYR A 106 0.69 2.64 -3.45
C TYR A 106 1.93 1.91 -3.99
N ALA A 107 2.79 2.62 -4.74
CA ALA A 107 3.97 2.04 -5.36
C ALA A 107 4.93 1.45 -4.32
N VAL A 108 5.19 2.16 -3.22
CA VAL A 108 6.08 1.70 -2.14
C VAL A 108 5.54 0.42 -1.48
N TYR A 109 4.26 0.40 -1.09
CA TYR A 109 3.66 -0.79 -0.48
C TYR A 109 3.61 -1.97 -1.45
N SER A 110 3.22 -1.73 -2.70
CA SER A 110 3.07 -2.77 -3.72
C SER A 110 4.43 -3.39 -4.09
N ALA A 111 5.46 -2.57 -4.29
CA ALA A 111 6.81 -3.04 -4.60
C ALA A 111 7.40 -3.83 -3.43
N ALA A 112 7.32 -3.30 -2.20
CA ALA A 112 7.82 -4.00 -1.02
C ALA A 112 7.14 -5.36 -0.82
N GLU A 113 5.81 -5.41 -0.97
CA GLU A 113 5.07 -6.65 -0.82
C GLU A 113 5.44 -7.67 -1.90
N THR A 114 5.48 -7.26 -3.17
CA THR A 114 5.83 -8.13 -4.30
C THR A 114 7.23 -8.70 -4.12
N ILE A 115 8.22 -7.88 -3.71
CA ILE A 115 9.59 -8.34 -3.45
C ILE A 115 9.61 -9.41 -2.37
N ILE A 116 8.93 -9.20 -1.24
CA ILE A 116 8.91 -10.17 -0.13
C ILE A 116 8.20 -11.45 -0.54
N LEU A 117 7.06 -11.34 -1.22
CA LEU A 117 6.28 -12.48 -1.69
C LEU A 117 7.05 -13.30 -2.74
N SER A 118 7.69 -12.66 -3.72
CA SER A 118 8.54 -13.34 -4.69
C SER A 118 9.73 -14.05 -4.03
N LYS A 119 10.32 -13.46 -2.99
CA LYS A 119 11.37 -14.12 -2.19
C LYS A 119 10.83 -15.36 -1.46
N MET A 120 9.60 -15.28 -0.94
CA MET A 120 8.94 -16.38 -0.26
C MET A 120 8.64 -17.54 -1.22
N ALA A 121 8.10 -17.25 -2.41
CA ALA A 121 7.84 -18.25 -3.43
C ALA A 121 9.10 -18.99 -3.91
N ARG A 122 10.24 -18.29 -3.96
CA ARG A 122 11.53 -18.90 -4.37
C ARG A 122 12.13 -19.82 -3.30
N ASN A 123 11.81 -19.59 -2.02
CA ASN A 123 12.32 -20.36 -0.89
C ASN A 123 11.43 -21.57 -0.52
N VAL A 124 10.20 -21.62 -1.01
CA VAL A 124 9.38 -22.84 -0.98
C VAL A 124 9.82 -23.69 -2.16
N LYS A 125 10.92 -24.43 -1.99
CA LYS A 125 11.46 -25.38 -2.95
C LYS A 125 11.49 -26.76 -2.32
#